data_AF-A0A815LTG6-F1
#
_entry.id   AF-A0A815LTG6-F1
#
_cell.length_a   1.000
_cell.length_b   1.000
_cell.length_c   1.000
_cell.angle_alpha   90.00
_cell.angle_beta   90.00
_cell.angle_gamma   90.00
#
_symmetry.space_group_name_H-M   'P 1'
#
loop_
_entity.id
_entity.type
_entity.pdbx_description
1 polymer ?
#
loop_
_entity_poly.entity_id
_entity_poly.type
_entity_poly.pdbx_seq_one_letter_code
_entity_poly.pdbx_strand_id
1 'polypeptide(L)'
;MAHYHVNGNQNHNNQIPMENYEFELMKLMEQYQSMIAKQQSSKENFVTKPQETEYIDEYTNRQYSNPPPQIRRRAHLHTPIPGHLSPVKPLRIIIIRHAERADAVLGSEWSKKSFDRLGRYTRFSEHLPDALPARSYLHHYVIDVPLTNRGRMHAYKTGRSLLSNGYAADICYTSPSLRCVQSADKILSGMGRKNVAMQLEPGLFECYLNDFKRTLCFMTKDELAVNGYNIDRSYQAVMSFMRPHDSQLDYYERCQAIMDIIIRRHQATGGTILIVARK
;
A
#
# COMPACT_ATOMS: atom_id res chain seq x y z
N MET A 1 -9.57 -40.90 -53.33
CA MET A 1 -9.62 -39.42 -53.52
C MET A 1 -9.68 -38.78 -52.13
N ALA A 2 -8.65 -38.00 -51.82
CA ALA A 2 -8.49 -37.04 -50.72
C ALA A 2 -8.80 -37.47 -49.27
N HIS A 3 -7.73 -37.85 -48.58
CA HIS A 3 -7.53 -37.67 -47.14
C HIS A 3 -7.53 -36.19 -46.76
N TYR A 4 -8.06 -35.84 -45.58
CA TYR A 4 -7.64 -34.66 -44.83
C TYR A 4 -7.19 -35.08 -43.44
N HIS A 5 -5.87 -35.09 -43.26
CA HIS A 5 -5.17 -35.16 -42.00
C HIS A 5 -5.39 -33.85 -41.21
N VAL A 6 -5.89 -33.95 -39.99
CA VAL A 6 -5.76 -32.88 -39.00
C VAL A 6 -4.47 -33.16 -38.24
N ASN A 7 -3.43 -32.38 -38.55
CA ASN A 7 -2.14 -32.42 -37.86
C ASN A 7 -2.32 -31.97 -36.41
N GLY A 8 -1.84 -32.82 -35.49
CA GLY A 8 -1.60 -32.44 -34.11
C GLY A 8 -0.52 -31.39 -34.04
N ASN A 9 -0.81 -30.27 -33.38
CA ASN A 9 0.21 -29.37 -32.89
C ASN A 9 0.11 -29.40 -31.37
N GLN A 10 0.99 -30.20 -30.76
CA GLN A 10 1.26 -30.10 -29.34
C GLN A 10 1.93 -28.74 -29.10
N ASN A 11 1.17 -27.76 -28.63
CA ASN A 11 1.76 -26.62 -27.96
C ASN A 11 2.35 -27.11 -26.64
N HIS A 12 3.65 -27.37 -26.64
CA HIS A 12 4.41 -27.43 -25.40
C HIS A 12 4.23 -26.08 -24.68
N ASN A 13 3.44 -26.13 -23.61
CA ASN A 13 3.52 -25.17 -22.52
C ASN A 13 4.98 -25.19 -22.01
N ASN A 14 5.80 -24.27 -22.51
CA ASN A 14 7.01 -23.86 -21.79
C ASN A 14 6.57 -22.98 -20.61
N GLN A 15 5.85 -23.57 -19.65
CA GLN A 15 5.91 -23.13 -18.27
C GLN A 15 7.26 -23.57 -17.75
N ILE A 16 8.19 -22.62 -17.62
CA ILE A 16 9.39 -22.85 -16.83
C ILE A 16 8.91 -23.21 -15.41
N PRO A 17 9.31 -24.36 -14.84
CA PRO A 17 8.91 -24.72 -13.48
C PRO A 17 9.26 -23.59 -12.51
N MET A 18 8.33 -23.17 -11.65
CA MET A 18 8.53 -22.10 -10.64
C MET A 18 9.80 -22.30 -9.80
N GLU A 19 10.26 -23.54 -9.63
CA GLU A 19 11.52 -23.91 -8.97
C GLU A 19 12.76 -23.27 -9.62
N ASN A 20 12.76 -23.07 -10.95
CA ASN A 20 13.89 -22.43 -11.65
C ASN A 20 13.94 -20.92 -11.40
N TYR A 21 12.79 -20.27 -11.19
CA TYR A 21 12.71 -18.85 -10.90
C TYR A 21 13.18 -18.54 -9.47
N GLU A 22 12.81 -19.38 -8.51
CA GLU A 22 13.27 -19.28 -7.11
C GLU A 22 14.76 -19.54 -6.97
N PHE A 23 15.30 -20.52 -7.69
CA PHE A 23 16.74 -20.77 -7.71
C PHE A 23 17.53 -19.60 -8.29
N GLU A 24 17.02 -18.97 -9.36
CA GLU A 24 17.60 -17.72 -9.87
C GLU A 24 17.48 -16.56 -8.88
N LEU A 25 16.36 -16.44 -8.16
CA LEU A 25 16.17 -15.43 -7.13
C LEU A 25 17.13 -15.63 -5.95
N MET A 26 17.31 -16.87 -5.48
CA MET A 26 18.28 -17.17 -4.42
C MET A 26 19.71 -16.87 -4.87
N LYS A 27 20.08 -17.20 -6.11
CA LYS A 27 21.38 -16.80 -6.68
C LYS A 27 21.53 -15.28 -6.76
N LEU A 28 20.47 -14.57 -7.14
CA LEU A 28 20.47 -13.11 -7.18
C LEU A 28 20.59 -12.51 -5.78
N MET A 29 19.95 -13.12 -4.77
CA MET A 29 20.06 -12.74 -3.36
C MET A 29 21.46 -12.97 -2.81
N GLU A 30 22.10 -14.11 -3.12
CA GLU A 30 23.50 -14.37 -2.74
C GLU A 30 24.47 -13.38 -3.39
N GLN A 31 24.29 -13.09 -4.68
CA GLN A 31 25.09 -12.08 -5.39
C GLN A 31 24.92 -10.69 -4.78
N TYR A 32 23.68 -10.32 -4.40
CA TYR A 32 23.38 -9.04 -3.77
C TYR A 32 23.95 -8.94 -2.36
N GLN A 33 23.85 -10.00 -1.54
CA GLN A 33 24.48 -10.03 -0.21
C GLN A 33 26.00 -9.93 -0.29
N SER A 34 26.62 -10.62 -1.27
CA SER A 34 28.06 -10.49 -1.55
C SER A 34 28.42 -9.06 -1.96
N MET A 35 27.56 -8.37 -2.71
CA MET A 35 27.77 -6.98 -3.11
C MET A 35 27.67 -6.01 -1.93
N ILE A 36 26.70 -6.18 -1.04
CA ILE A 36 26.56 -5.37 0.20
C ILE A 36 27.78 -5.57 1.10
N ALA A 37 28.22 -6.82 1.30
CA ALA A 37 29.39 -7.12 2.12
C ALA A 37 30.66 -6.44 1.57
N LYS A 38 30.84 -6.43 0.25
CA LYS A 38 31.93 -5.72 -0.42
C LYS A 38 31.82 -4.19 -0.32
N GLN A 39 30.60 -3.64 -0.34
CA GLN A 39 30.39 -2.20 -0.16
C GLN A 39 30.61 -1.75 1.29
N GLN A 40 30.27 -2.59 2.27
CA GLN A 40 30.53 -2.33 3.69
C GLN A 40 32.03 -2.39 4.01
N SER A 41 32.77 -3.37 3.44
CA SER A 41 34.23 -3.41 3.56
C SER A 41 34.95 -2.24 2.87
N SER A 42 34.29 -1.60 1.89
CA SER A 42 34.82 -0.44 1.16
C SER A 42 34.55 0.89 1.88
N LYS A 43 33.52 0.96 2.74
CA LYS A 43 33.12 2.17 3.46
C LYS A 43 33.87 2.39 4.78
N GLU A 44 34.59 1.40 5.30
CA GLU A 44 35.47 1.59 6.46
C GLU A 44 36.73 2.43 6.17
N ASN A 45 37.02 2.76 4.89
CA ASN A 45 38.23 3.49 4.50
C ASN A 45 38.04 4.94 4.03
N PHE A 46 36.87 5.55 4.15
CA PHE A 46 36.71 6.98 3.82
C PHE A 46 35.68 7.66 4.73
N VAL A 47 36.15 8.26 5.83
CA VAL A 47 35.38 9.22 6.64
C VAL A 47 35.84 10.63 6.25
N THR A 48 35.00 11.37 5.53
CA THR A 48 35.05 12.84 5.48
C THR A 48 33.65 13.43 5.56
N LYS A 49 33.53 14.55 6.29
CA LYS A 49 32.29 15.22 6.74
C LYS A 49 31.46 15.79 5.56
N PRO A 50 30.12 15.90 5.69
CA PRO A 50 29.28 16.53 4.67
C PRO A 50 29.25 18.06 4.79
N GLN A 51 29.33 18.73 3.64
CA GLN A 51 29.01 20.16 3.47
C GLN A 51 27.54 20.32 3.09
N GLU A 52 26.86 21.29 3.71
CA GLU A 52 25.49 21.70 3.46
C GLU A 52 25.38 22.48 2.14
N THR A 53 24.34 22.20 1.34
CA THR A 53 23.88 23.11 0.28
C THR A 53 22.36 23.19 0.29
N GLU A 54 21.87 24.41 0.52
CA GLU A 54 20.47 24.83 0.40
C GLU A 54 19.99 24.71 -1.05
N TYR A 55 18.76 24.20 -1.23
CA TYR A 55 18.07 24.19 -2.52
C TYR A 55 16.75 24.96 -2.37
N ILE A 56 16.61 26.04 -3.15
CA ILE A 56 15.44 26.92 -3.20
C ILE A 56 14.56 26.44 -4.37
N ASP A 57 13.33 26.00 -4.08
CA ASP A 57 12.36 25.55 -5.08
C ASP A 57 11.58 26.73 -5.67
N GLU A 58 11.88 27.08 -6.93
CA GLU A 58 11.41 28.28 -7.62
C GLU A 58 10.06 28.12 -8.37
N TYR A 59 9.19 27.17 -7.99
CA TYR A 59 7.98 26.82 -8.78
C TYR A 59 6.63 26.92 -8.07
N THR A 60 6.50 27.58 -6.91
CA THR A 60 5.19 27.70 -6.23
C THR A 60 4.47 29.05 -6.35
N ASN A 61 5.00 30.00 -7.14
CA ASN A 61 4.35 31.31 -7.30
C ASN A 61 3.57 31.43 -8.63
N ARG A 62 2.42 30.75 -8.72
CA ARG A 62 1.35 31.17 -9.64
C ARG A 62 0.01 31.25 -8.91
N GLN A 63 -0.42 32.49 -8.80
CA GLN A 63 -1.67 33.01 -8.28
C GLN A 63 -2.89 32.20 -8.77
N TYR A 64 -3.67 31.66 -7.84
CA TYR A 64 -5.08 31.38 -8.08
C TYR A 64 -5.91 32.51 -7.48
N SER A 65 -6.46 33.30 -8.39
CA SER A 65 -7.48 34.32 -8.19
C SER A 65 -8.69 33.80 -7.39
N ASN A 66 -9.14 34.61 -6.43
CA ASN A 66 -10.31 34.39 -5.57
C ASN A 66 -11.57 34.03 -6.37
N PRO A 67 -12.38 33.04 -5.94
CA PRO A 67 -13.71 32.82 -6.50
C PRO A 67 -14.73 33.85 -5.97
N PRO A 68 -15.85 34.08 -6.68
CA PRO A 68 -16.84 35.11 -6.31
C PRO A 68 -17.61 34.76 -5.04
N PRO A 69 -18.17 35.75 -4.32
CA PRO A 69 -18.86 35.53 -3.04
C PRO A 69 -20.14 34.72 -3.25
N GLN A 70 -20.20 33.54 -2.63
CA GLN A 70 -21.43 32.74 -2.59
C GLN A 70 -22.41 33.35 -1.57
N ILE A 71 -23.64 33.58 -2.02
CA ILE A 71 -24.76 34.05 -1.21
C ILE A 71 -25.01 33.05 -0.07
N ARG A 72 -24.67 33.45 1.17
CA ARG A 72 -24.96 32.67 2.38
C ARG A 72 -26.48 32.56 2.56
N ARG A 73 -27.07 31.41 2.23
CA ARG A 73 -28.37 31.04 2.82
C ARG A 73 -28.17 30.94 4.32
N ARG A 74 -28.83 31.82 5.10
CA ARG A 74 -28.91 31.72 6.56
C ARG A 74 -29.51 30.35 6.89
N ALA A 75 -28.67 29.40 7.31
CA ALA A 75 -29.15 28.28 8.09
C ALA A 75 -29.70 28.87 9.39
N HIS A 76 -30.98 28.63 9.67
CA HIS A 76 -31.55 28.95 10.97
C HIS A 76 -30.72 28.23 12.03
N LEU A 77 -30.00 29.01 12.86
CA LEU A 77 -29.30 28.50 14.03
C LEU A 77 -30.35 27.96 14.99
N HIS A 78 -30.59 26.66 14.94
CA HIS A 78 -31.27 25.97 16.02
C HIS A 78 -30.28 25.91 17.19
N THR A 79 -30.50 26.73 18.22
CA THR A 79 -29.78 26.61 19.48
C THR A 79 -30.05 25.23 20.08
N PRO A 80 -29.03 24.38 20.31
CA PRO A 80 -29.26 23.09 20.92
C PRO A 80 -29.76 23.27 22.36
N ILE A 81 -30.86 22.59 22.68
CA ILE A 81 -31.42 22.50 24.03
C ILE A 81 -30.36 21.85 24.94
N PRO A 82 -29.99 22.47 26.09
CA PRO A 82 -29.05 21.88 27.02
C PRO A 82 -29.62 20.57 27.59
N GLY A 83 -29.00 19.44 27.28
CA GLY A 83 -29.37 18.12 27.85
C GLY A 83 -29.62 17.01 26.83
N HIS A 84 -29.72 17.29 25.54
CA HIS A 84 -29.80 16.22 24.53
C HIS A 84 -28.38 15.83 24.08
N LEU A 85 -27.86 14.72 24.62
CA LEU A 85 -26.68 14.05 24.06
C LEU A 85 -26.88 13.94 22.54
N SER A 86 -25.96 14.50 21.74
CA SER A 86 -26.02 14.32 20.29
C SER A 86 -26.05 12.81 20.03
N PRO A 87 -26.96 12.29 19.18
CA PRO A 87 -27.00 10.86 18.93
C PRO A 87 -25.62 10.41 18.45
N VAL A 88 -25.06 9.41 19.12
CA VAL A 88 -23.77 8.82 18.76
C VAL A 88 -23.84 8.43 17.29
N LYS A 89 -22.91 8.95 16.48
CA LYS A 89 -22.86 8.65 15.04
C LYS A 89 -22.85 7.12 14.87
N PRO A 90 -23.71 6.50 14.04
CA PRO A 90 -23.69 5.06 13.90
C PRO A 90 -22.30 4.58 13.44
N LEU A 91 -21.85 3.44 13.96
CA LEU A 91 -20.62 2.81 13.51
C LEU A 91 -20.84 2.24 12.10
N ARG A 92 -20.01 2.69 11.16
CA ARG A 92 -20.01 2.21 9.77
C ARG A 92 -18.63 1.69 9.42
N ILE A 93 -18.59 0.53 8.79
CA ILE A 93 -17.35 -0.09 8.34
C ILE A 93 -17.39 -0.19 6.81
N ILE A 94 -16.36 0.35 6.16
CA ILE A 94 -16.16 0.29 4.71
C ILE A 94 -14.88 -0.50 4.47
N ILE A 95 -14.99 -1.67 3.85
CA ILE A 95 -13.86 -2.55 3.54
C ILE A 95 -13.57 -2.48 2.04
N ILE A 96 -12.33 -2.17 1.67
CA ILE A 96 -11.90 -1.96 0.29
C ILE A 96 -10.65 -2.80 0.00
N ARG A 97 -10.65 -3.50 -1.14
CA ARG A 97 -9.47 -4.16 -1.67
C ARG A 97 -8.45 -3.13 -2.17
N HIS A 98 -7.16 -3.39 -1.98
CA HIS A 98 -6.11 -2.61 -2.65
C HIS A 98 -6.32 -2.51 -4.17
N ALA A 99 -5.80 -1.44 -4.77
CA ALA A 99 -5.91 -1.17 -6.20
C ALA A 99 -4.91 -2.00 -7.04
N GLU A 100 -4.84 -1.69 -8.34
CA GLU A 100 -4.02 -2.38 -9.34
C GLU A 100 -2.52 -2.38 -8.98
N ARG A 101 -1.91 -3.57 -8.94
CA ARG A 101 -0.51 -3.81 -8.61
C ARG A 101 0.35 -3.83 -9.87
N ALA A 102 1.62 -3.43 -9.74
CA ALA A 102 2.57 -3.43 -10.86
C ALA A 102 2.82 -4.82 -11.46
N ASP A 103 3.04 -5.83 -10.62
CA ASP A 103 3.30 -7.21 -11.05
C ASP A 103 2.11 -7.87 -11.77
N ALA A 104 0.89 -7.52 -11.38
CA ALA A 104 -0.32 -8.01 -12.02
C ALA A 104 -0.47 -7.51 -13.46
N VAL A 105 0.10 -6.34 -13.79
CA VAL A 105 0.01 -5.73 -15.12
C VAL A 105 1.25 -6.04 -15.97
N LEU A 106 2.43 -6.03 -15.35
CA LEU A 106 3.72 -6.06 -16.06
C LEU A 106 4.45 -7.41 -15.92
N GLY A 107 3.87 -8.36 -15.19
CA GLY A 107 4.44 -9.67 -14.90
C GLY A 107 5.42 -9.67 -13.72
N SER A 108 5.85 -10.86 -13.31
CA SER A 108 6.79 -11.06 -12.19
C SER A 108 8.14 -10.38 -12.41
N GLU A 109 8.57 -10.26 -13.67
CA GLU A 109 9.87 -9.71 -14.07
C GLU A 109 9.93 -8.17 -14.09
N TRP A 110 8.84 -7.48 -13.72
CA TRP A 110 8.79 -6.01 -13.77
C TRP A 110 9.95 -5.37 -12.99
N SER A 111 10.33 -5.97 -11.87
CA SER A 111 11.41 -5.51 -11.00
C SER A 111 12.76 -5.60 -11.68
N LYS A 112 13.08 -6.73 -12.35
CA LYS A 112 14.34 -6.91 -13.11
C LYS A 112 14.49 -5.88 -14.22
N LYS A 113 13.38 -5.41 -14.80
CA LYS A 113 13.38 -4.34 -15.81
C LYS A 113 13.46 -2.93 -15.23
N SER A 114 13.09 -2.77 -13.95
CA SER A 114 13.00 -1.46 -13.28
C SER A 114 14.20 -1.12 -12.42
N PHE A 115 15.07 -2.09 -12.09
CA PHE A 115 16.23 -1.86 -11.24
C PHE A 115 17.51 -2.25 -11.98
N ASP A 116 18.48 -1.34 -11.99
CA ASP A 116 19.82 -1.66 -12.49
C ASP A 116 20.66 -2.44 -11.47
N ARG A 117 21.90 -2.79 -11.83
CA ARG A 117 22.83 -3.52 -10.95
C ARG A 117 23.21 -2.76 -9.68
N LEU A 118 22.99 -1.45 -9.64
CA LEU A 118 23.23 -0.58 -8.48
C LEU A 118 21.95 -0.37 -7.65
N GLY A 119 20.83 -0.99 -8.03
CA GLY A 119 19.53 -0.81 -7.40
C GLY A 119 18.83 0.49 -7.79
N ARG A 120 19.32 1.24 -8.77
CA ARG A 120 18.65 2.50 -9.17
C ARG A 120 17.38 2.16 -9.93
N TYR A 121 16.28 2.76 -9.48
CA TYR A 121 14.99 2.60 -10.12
C TYR A 121 14.93 3.39 -11.44
N THR A 122 14.48 2.74 -12.51
CA THR A 122 14.17 3.35 -13.80
C THR A 122 12.77 2.95 -14.22
N ARG A 123 11.93 3.94 -14.50
CA ARG A 123 10.59 3.71 -15.03
C ARG A 123 10.67 3.28 -16.50
N PHE A 124 10.46 1.99 -16.77
CA PHE A 124 10.46 1.46 -18.14
C PHE A 124 9.07 1.42 -18.80
N SER A 125 7.99 1.61 -18.01
CA SER A 125 6.61 1.49 -18.48
C SER A 125 5.74 2.60 -17.91
N GLU A 126 4.73 3.03 -18.68
CA GLU A 126 3.83 4.09 -18.26
C GLU A 126 3.00 3.74 -17.01
N HIS A 127 2.76 2.44 -16.80
CA HIS A 127 2.01 1.91 -15.68
C HIS A 127 2.73 2.10 -14.33
N LEU A 128 4.05 2.21 -14.33
CA LEU A 128 4.84 2.36 -13.13
C LEU A 128 4.89 3.82 -12.66
N PRO A 129 4.99 4.08 -11.35
CA PRO A 129 5.17 5.44 -10.84
C PRO A 129 6.53 6.02 -11.25
N ASP A 130 6.63 7.34 -11.32
CA ASP A 130 7.89 8.02 -11.68
C ASP A 130 8.99 7.82 -10.62
N ALA A 131 8.59 7.62 -9.36
CA ALA A 131 9.47 7.23 -8.27
C ALA A 131 8.80 6.17 -7.39
N LEU A 132 9.62 5.29 -6.84
CA LEU A 132 9.22 4.36 -5.79
C LEU A 132 9.56 4.92 -4.41
N PRO A 133 8.81 4.54 -3.36
CA PRO A 133 9.18 4.89 -2.00
C PRO A 133 10.62 4.49 -1.65
N ALA A 134 11.34 5.34 -0.93
CA ALA A 134 12.64 4.98 -0.38
C ALA A 134 12.47 3.87 0.66
N ARG A 135 13.26 2.80 0.56
CA ARG A 135 13.25 1.69 1.52
C ARG A 135 14.65 1.09 1.65
N SER A 136 14.93 0.49 2.79
CA SER A 136 16.26 -0.04 3.14
C SER A 136 16.76 -1.09 2.13
N TYR A 137 15.84 -1.92 1.63
CA TYR A 137 16.14 -3.02 0.72
C TYR A 137 15.24 -2.97 -0.50
N LEU A 138 15.80 -2.57 -1.64
CA LEU A 138 15.04 -2.37 -2.87
C LEU A 138 14.50 -3.67 -3.46
N HIS A 139 15.22 -4.77 -3.30
CA HIS A 139 14.77 -6.10 -3.77
C HIS A 139 13.48 -6.56 -3.06
N HIS A 140 13.12 -5.99 -1.91
CA HIS A 140 11.84 -6.26 -1.26
C HIS A 140 10.63 -5.84 -2.12
N TYR A 141 10.80 -4.97 -3.12
CA TYR A 141 9.73 -4.65 -4.09
C TYR A 141 9.25 -5.84 -4.91
N VAL A 142 10.06 -6.89 -5.05
CA VAL A 142 9.64 -8.14 -5.69
C VAL A 142 8.53 -8.83 -4.87
N ILE A 143 8.57 -8.67 -3.55
CA ILE A 143 7.66 -9.31 -2.61
C ILE A 143 6.51 -8.38 -2.23
N ASP A 144 6.83 -7.13 -1.92
CA ASP A 144 5.89 -6.10 -1.50
C ASP A 144 5.74 -5.05 -2.60
N VAL A 145 5.03 -5.46 -3.64
CA VAL A 145 4.88 -4.73 -4.90
C VAL A 145 4.09 -3.42 -4.74
N PRO A 146 4.46 -2.35 -5.47
CA PRO A 146 3.74 -1.09 -5.47
C PRO A 146 2.46 -1.16 -6.33
N LEU A 147 1.61 -0.15 -6.17
CA LEU A 147 0.54 0.16 -7.12
C LEU A 147 1.08 0.74 -8.42
N THR A 148 0.34 0.54 -9.50
CA THR A 148 0.51 1.28 -10.75
C THR A 148 0.01 2.73 -10.61
N ASN A 149 0.36 3.60 -11.57
CA ASN A 149 -0.24 4.94 -11.70
C ASN A 149 -1.77 4.88 -11.82
N ARG A 150 -2.28 3.91 -12.60
CA ARG A 150 -3.72 3.68 -12.75
C ARG A 150 -4.34 3.22 -11.43
N GLY A 151 -3.70 2.30 -10.70
CA GLY A 151 -4.14 1.86 -9.38
C GLY A 151 -4.24 3.02 -8.39
N ARG A 152 -3.23 3.90 -8.34
CA ARG A 152 -3.23 5.12 -7.51
C ARG A 152 -4.39 6.05 -7.88
N MET A 153 -4.62 6.28 -9.17
CA MET A 153 -5.71 7.12 -9.68
C MET A 153 -7.09 6.51 -9.36
N HIS A 154 -7.26 5.19 -9.51
CA HIS A 154 -8.50 4.49 -9.17
C HIS A 154 -8.81 4.61 -7.68
N ALA A 155 -7.82 4.37 -6.81
CA ALA A 155 -7.97 4.55 -5.36
C ALA A 155 -8.40 5.99 -5.00
N TYR A 156 -7.79 7.00 -5.63
CA TYR A 156 -8.19 8.40 -5.45
C TYR A 156 -9.65 8.65 -5.88
N LYS A 157 -10.05 8.18 -7.07
CA LYS A 157 -11.42 8.31 -7.58
C LYS A 157 -12.45 7.59 -6.70
N THR A 158 -12.09 6.43 -6.15
CA THR A 158 -12.92 5.72 -5.16
C THR A 158 -13.15 6.58 -3.93
N GLY A 159 -12.10 7.22 -3.40
CA GLY A 159 -12.22 8.18 -2.29
C GLY A 159 -13.13 9.37 -2.62
N ARG A 160 -13.01 9.95 -3.83
CA ARG A 160 -13.92 11.01 -4.31
C ARG A 160 -15.37 10.55 -4.37
N SER A 161 -15.62 9.36 -4.92
CA SER A 161 -16.96 8.79 -5.02
C SER A 161 -17.58 8.58 -3.64
N LEU A 162 -16.83 8.02 -2.69
CA LEU A 162 -17.29 7.82 -1.32
C LEU A 162 -17.67 9.14 -0.66
N LEU A 163 -16.82 10.17 -0.75
CA LEU A 163 -17.11 11.50 -0.21
C LEU A 163 -18.36 12.11 -0.83
N SER A 164 -18.52 12.05 -2.15
CA SER A 164 -19.71 12.57 -2.85
C SER A 164 -21.00 11.86 -2.44
N ASN A 165 -20.92 10.63 -1.93
CA ASN A 165 -22.04 9.87 -1.38
C ASN A 165 -22.19 10.02 0.15
N GLY A 166 -21.50 10.98 0.76
CA GLY A 166 -21.63 11.27 2.21
C GLY A 166 -20.81 10.33 3.11
N TYR A 167 -19.85 9.59 2.56
CA TYR A 167 -18.94 8.74 3.32
C TYR A 167 -17.58 9.39 3.46
N ALA A 168 -17.23 9.80 4.69
CA ALA A 168 -15.90 10.31 5.02
C ALA A 168 -15.32 9.47 6.17
N ALA A 169 -14.10 8.97 5.99
CA ALA A 169 -13.43 8.17 7.01
C ALA A 169 -13.07 9.04 8.23
N ASP A 170 -13.37 8.52 9.42
CA ASP A 170 -12.92 9.04 10.71
C ASP A 170 -11.69 8.26 11.20
N ILE A 171 -11.64 6.97 10.88
CA ILE A 171 -10.59 6.03 11.28
C ILE A 171 -10.16 5.23 10.04
N CYS A 172 -8.88 4.90 9.92
CA CYS A 172 -8.37 4.08 8.83
C CYS A 172 -7.49 2.94 9.36
N TYR A 173 -7.88 1.70 9.08
CA TYR A 173 -7.04 0.51 9.23
C TYR A 173 -6.55 0.06 7.86
N THR A 174 -5.31 -0.42 7.79
CA THR A 174 -4.80 -1.03 6.56
C THR A 174 -3.84 -2.17 6.83
N SER A 175 -3.86 -3.16 5.95
CA SER A 175 -2.81 -4.17 5.87
C SER A 175 -1.44 -3.49 5.62
N PRO A 176 -0.34 -3.98 6.22
CA PRO A 176 0.99 -3.38 6.08
C PRO A 176 1.60 -3.52 4.68
N SER A 177 0.99 -4.28 3.77
CA SER A 177 1.48 -4.38 2.39
C SER A 177 1.45 -3.02 1.70
N LEU A 178 2.50 -2.72 0.94
CA LEU A 178 2.66 -1.40 0.30
C LEU A 178 1.48 -1.03 -0.59
N ARG A 179 0.93 -2.00 -1.34
CA ARG A 179 -0.27 -1.81 -2.17
C ARG A 179 -1.50 -1.37 -1.36
N CYS A 180 -1.68 -1.90 -0.15
CA CYS A 180 -2.78 -1.53 0.74
C CYS A 180 -2.55 -0.12 1.31
N VAL A 181 -1.35 0.16 1.82
CA VAL A 181 -0.97 1.50 2.33
C VAL A 181 -1.14 2.58 1.25
N GLN A 182 -0.65 2.34 0.03
CA GLN A 182 -0.79 3.27 -1.09
C GLN A 182 -2.25 3.45 -1.52
N SER A 183 -3.08 2.40 -1.42
CA SER A 183 -4.50 2.50 -1.72
C SER A 183 -5.22 3.34 -0.67
N ALA A 184 -4.99 3.06 0.61
CA ALA A 184 -5.55 3.83 1.72
C ALA A 184 -5.16 5.31 1.64
N ASP A 185 -3.88 5.59 1.40
CA ASP A 185 -3.36 6.94 1.21
C ASP A 185 -4.13 7.73 0.14
N LYS A 186 -4.35 7.10 -1.04
CA LYS A 186 -5.05 7.75 -2.15
C LYS A 186 -6.56 7.86 -1.93
N ILE A 187 -7.19 6.86 -1.31
CA ILE A 187 -8.60 6.92 -0.93
C ILE A 187 -8.83 8.08 0.06
N LEU A 188 -8.02 8.18 1.11
CA LEU A 188 -8.08 9.29 2.07
C LEU A 188 -7.82 10.64 1.40
N SER A 189 -6.89 10.71 0.43
CA SER A 189 -6.69 11.89 -0.40
C SER A 189 -7.93 12.30 -1.16
N GLY A 190 -8.60 11.35 -1.82
CA GLY A 190 -9.84 11.61 -2.55
C GLY A 190 -10.94 12.11 -1.61
N MET A 191 -11.04 11.54 -0.41
CA MET A 191 -12.00 11.98 0.59
C MET A 191 -11.69 13.35 1.20
N GLY A 192 -10.52 13.96 0.93
CA GLY A 192 -10.07 15.15 1.66
C GLY A 192 -9.77 14.87 3.14
N ARG A 193 -9.36 13.64 3.46
CA ARG A 193 -9.14 13.12 4.82
C ARG A 193 -7.70 12.66 5.04
N LYS A 194 -6.73 13.32 4.41
CA LYS A 194 -5.29 13.06 4.57
C LYS A 194 -4.77 13.21 6.00
N ASN A 195 -5.50 13.97 6.82
CA ASN A 195 -5.23 14.14 8.24
C ASN A 195 -5.56 12.89 9.09
N VAL A 196 -6.33 11.93 8.56
CA VAL A 196 -6.61 10.66 9.26
C VAL A 196 -5.38 9.76 9.14
N ALA A 197 -4.74 9.48 10.27
CA ALA A 197 -3.58 8.60 10.31
C ALA A 197 -3.97 7.13 10.11
N MET A 198 -3.18 6.40 9.33
CA MET A 198 -3.40 4.99 9.01
C MET A 198 -2.85 4.08 10.11
N GLN A 199 -3.70 3.20 10.61
CA GLN A 199 -3.38 2.17 11.60
C GLN A 199 -2.97 0.89 10.86
N LEU A 200 -1.68 0.56 10.91
CA LEU A 200 -1.14 -0.64 10.28
C LEU A 200 -1.49 -1.87 11.12
N GLU A 201 -2.38 -2.73 10.61
CA GLU A 201 -2.82 -3.95 11.28
C GLU A 201 -2.31 -5.17 10.48
N PRO A 202 -1.22 -5.83 10.92
CA PRO A 202 -0.68 -7.03 10.30
C PRO A 202 -1.72 -8.13 10.11
N GLY A 203 -2.67 -8.26 11.03
CA GLY A 203 -3.72 -9.25 10.92
C GLY A 203 -4.83 -8.90 9.90
N LEU A 204 -4.71 -7.81 9.14
CA LEU A 204 -5.52 -7.58 7.92
C LEU A 204 -4.84 -8.09 6.65
N PHE A 205 -3.64 -8.64 6.76
CA PHE A 205 -2.94 -9.18 5.62
C PHE A 205 -3.54 -10.53 5.17
N GLU A 206 -3.39 -10.82 3.88
CA GLU A 206 -4.00 -11.96 3.18
C GLU A 206 -3.57 -13.34 3.67
N CYS A 207 -4.39 -14.36 3.37
CA CYS A 207 -4.07 -15.76 3.64
C CYS A 207 -2.91 -16.22 2.74
N TYR A 208 -1.85 -16.75 3.36
CA TYR A 208 -0.75 -17.41 2.67
C TYR A 208 -1.01 -18.91 2.54
N LEU A 209 -1.77 -19.31 1.52
CA LEU A 209 -1.85 -20.73 1.19
C LEU A 209 -0.57 -21.11 0.42
N ASN A 210 0.27 -21.95 1.05
CA ASN A 210 1.36 -22.73 0.45
C ASN A 210 2.70 -22.06 0.13
N ASP A 211 3.03 -20.90 0.70
CA ASP A 211 4.35 -20.27 0.49
C ASP A 211 5.16 -20.21 1.79
N PHE A 212 5.59 -21.39 2.25
CA PHE A 212 6.27 -21.63 3.53
C PHE A 212 7.60 -20.88 3.72
N LYS A 213 8.07 -20.10 2.72
CA LYS A 213 9.42 -19.52 2.70
C LYS A 213 9.49 -18.01 2.41
N ARG A 214 8.39 -17.32 2.08
CA ARG A 214 8.46 -15.87 1.82
C ARG A 214 8.53 -15.06 3.10
N THR A 215 9.71 -14.48 3.36
CA THR A 215 9.88 -13.45 4.37
C THR A 215 8.95 -12.26 4.09
N LEU A 216 8.22 -11.83 5.10
CA LEU A 216 7.38 -10.64 5.03
C LEU A 216 8.26 -9.40 5.04
N CYS A 217 8.36 -8.75 3.89
CA CYS A 217 9.23 -7.61 3.68
C CYS A 217 8.42 -6.30 3.62
N PHE A 218 7.61 -6.01 4.64
CA PHE A 218 6.88 -4.75 4.70
C PHE A 218 7.80 -3.58 5.03
N MET A 219 7.41 -2.38 4.60
CA MET A 219 8.07 -1.16 5.06
C MET A 219 7.74 -0.90 6.54
N THR A 220 8.72 -0.41 7.31
CA THR A 220 8.49 -0.02 8.70
C THR A 220 7.61 1.24 8.79
N LYS A 221 7.06 1.51 9.98
CA LYS A 221 6.33 2.78 10.23
C LYS A 221 7.19 4.00 9.90
N ASP A 222 8.50 3.94 10.18
CA ASP A 222 9.44 5.03 9.89
C ASP A 222 9.72 5.17 8.40
N GLU A 223 9.98 4.07 7.70
CA GLU A 223 10.16 4.09 6.25
C GLU A 223 8.91 4.66 5.56
N LEU A 224 7.71 4.24 5.98
CA LEU A 224 6.47 4.78 5.43
C LEU A 224 6.31 6.29 5.74
N ALA A 225 6.60 6.72 6.97
CA ALA A 225 6.49 8.12 7.35
C ALA A 225 7.46 9.03 6.56
N VAL A 226 8.71 8.60 6.36
CA VAL A 226 9.71 9.33 5.53
C VAL A 226 9.24 9.47 4.09
N ASN A 227 8.44 8.53 3.60
CA ASN A 227 7.82 8.57 2.27
C ASN A 227 6.50 9.38 2.23
N GLY A 228 6.16 10.10 3.30
CA GLY A 228 5.00 10.97 3.36
C GLY A 228 3.67 10.27 3.60
N TYR A 229 3.67 8.99 3.99
CA TYR A 229 2.45 8.32 4.43
C TYR A 229 2.12 8.73 5.88
N ASN A 230 0.88 9.17 6.12
CA ASN A 230 0.41 9.53 7.45
C ASN A 230 0.10 8.26 8.26
N ILE A 231 1.10 7.76 9.00
CA ILE A 231 1.01 6.53 9.80
C ILE A 231 0.77 6.85 11.27
N ASP A 232 -0.19 6.17 11.89
CA ASP A 232 -0.38 6.23 13.33
C ASP A 232 0.73 5.44 14.04
N ARG A 233 1.70 6.19 14.58
CA ARG A 233 2.82 5.62 15.35
C ARG A 233 2.37 5.08 16.70
N SER A 234 1.35 5.68 17.31
CA SER A 234 0.79 5.30 18.62
C SER A 234 -0.07 4.03 18.56
N TYR A 235 -0.58 3.69 17.37
CA TYR A 235 -1.40 2.50 17.19
C TYR A 235 -0.67 1.21 17.56
N GLN A 236 -1.26 0.47 18.50
CA GLN A 236 -0.90 -0.89 18.85
C GLN A 236 -1.78 -1.88 18.08
N ALA A 237 -1.14 -2.67 17.22
CA ALA A 237 -1.80 -3.71 16.45
C ALA A 237 -2.50 -4.71 17.37
N VAL A 238 -3.69 -5.14 16.98
CA VAL A 238 -4.40 -6.26 17.58
C VAL A 238 -3.54 -7.52 17.47
N MET A 239 -2.91 -7.71 16.31
CA MET A 239 -1.97 -8.78 16.06
C MET A 239 -0.64 -8.20 15.58
N SER A 240 0.38 -8.26 16.43
CA SER A 240 1.70 -7.68 16.16
C SER A 240 2.57 -8.51 15.21
N PHE A 241 2.26 -9.80 15.02
CA PHE A 241 2.98 -10.69 14.13
C PHE A 241 2.00 -11.54 13.30
N MET A 242 2.33 -11.78 12.04
CA MET A 242 1.60 -12.77 11.25
C MET A 242 2.15 -14.16 11.50
N ARG A 243 1.25 -15.14 11.59
CA ARG A 243 1.63 -16.55 11.59
C ARG A 243 2.04 -16.92 10.16
N PRO A 244 3.26 -17.43 9.93
CA PRO A 244 3.74 -17.79 8.60
C PRO A 244 2.92 -18.90 7.90
N HIS A 245 2.06 -19.60 8.64
CA HIS A 245 1.35 -20.79 8.21
C HIS A 245 -0.13 -20.73 8.61
N ASP A 246 -0.82 -19.64 8.28
CA ASP A 246 -2.28 -19.63 8.43
C ASP A 246 -2.88 -20.67 7.45
N SER A 247 -3.57 -21.67 8.00
CA SER A 247 -4.57 -22.39 7.21
C SER A 247 -5.69 -21.43 6.80
N GLN A 248 -6.55 -21.84 5.86
CA GLN A 248 -7.71 -21.03 5.51
C GLN A 248 -8.62 -20.77 6.73
N LEU A 249 -8.72 -21.74 7.65
CA LEU A 249 -9.48 -21.57 8.90
C LEU A 249 -8.81 -20.55 9.82
N ASP A 250 -7.50 -20.67 10.05
CA ASP A 250 -6.72 -19.72 10.85
C ASP A 250 -6.86 -18.29 10.35
N TYR A 251 -6.89 -18.11 9.03
CA TYR A 251 -7.12 -16.82 8.39
C TYR A 251 -8.50 -16.25 8.74
N TYR A 252 -9.57 -17.05 8.62
CA TYR A 252 -10.92 -16.59 8.95
C TYR A 252 -11.08 -16.27 10.44
N GLU A 253 -10.57 -17.12 11.32
CA GLU A 253 -10.59 -16.90 12.77
C GLU A 253 -9.84 -15.62 13.15
N ARG A 254 -8.68 -15.38 12.55
CA ARG A 254 -7.92 -14.14 12.70
C ARG A 254 -8.72 -12.92 12.24
N CYS A 255 -9.30 -12.98 11.04
CA CYS A 255 -10.12 -11.88 10.52
C CYS A 255 -11.30 -11.58 11.44
N GLN A 256 -12.00 -12.61 11.92
CA GLN A 256 -13.11 -12.46 12.87
C GLN A 256 -12.63 -11.79 14.16
N ALA A 257 -11.57 -12.31 14.80
CA ALA A 257 -11.04 -11.76 16.04
C ALA A 257 -10.65 -10.28 15.92
N ILE A 258 -10.04 -9.90 14.79
CA ILE A 258 -9.65 -8.50 14.54
C ILE A 258 -10.86 -7.62 14.33
N MET A 259 -11.83 -8.06 13.54
CA MET A 259 -13.06 -7.30 13.32
C MET A 259 -13.84 -7.11 14.62
N ASP A 260 -13.95 -8.14 15.46
CA ASP A 260 -14.60 -8.06 16.77
C ASP A 260 -13.91 -7.06 17.69
N ILE A 261 -12.57 -6.98 17.66
CA ILE A 261 -11.81 -6.01 18.45
C ILE A 261 -11.98 -4.59 17.89
N ILE A 262 -11.93 -4.40 16.57
CA ILE A 262 -12.16 -3.10 15.93
C ILE A 262 -13.57 -2.60 16.25
N ILE A 263 -14.60 -3.45 16.15
CA ILE A 263 -15.98 -3.09 16.48
C ILE A 263 -16.07 -2.70 17.96
N ARG A 264 -15.54 -3.52 18.87
CA ARG A 264 -15.56 -3.20 20.32
C ARG A 264 -14.87 -1.88 20.66
N ARG A 265 -13.76 -1.54 19.99
CA ARG A 265 -13.02 -0.28 20.21
C ARG A 265 -13.84 0.95 19.83
N HIS A 266 -14.70 0.85 18.82
CA HIS A 266 -15.36 2.01 18.21
C HIS A 266 -16.89 2.02 18.33
N GLN A 267 -17.52 0.97 18.84
CA GLN A 267 -18.99 0.89 18.95
C GLN A 267 -19.58 1.98 19.84
N ALA A 268 -18.86 2.43 20.87
CA ALA A 268 -19.31 3.48 21.79
C ALA A 268 -19.11 4.89 21.24
N THR A 269 -18.05 5.11 20.43
CA THR A 269 -17.74 6.41 19.83
C THR A 269 -18.41 6.61 18.48
N GLY A 270 -18.74 5.51 17.80
CA GLY A 270 -19.29 5.54 16.46
C GLY A 270 -18.28 5.93 15.39
N GLY A 271 -18.78 6.41 14.24
CA GLY A 271 -17.95 6.92 13.15
C GLY A 271 -17.82 5.97 11.97
N THR A 272 -17.09 6.40 10.95
CA THR A 272 -16.85 5.63 9.74
C THR A 272 -15.40 5.12 9.72
N ILE A 273 -15.27 3.80 9.79
CA ILE A 273 -14.00 3.08 9.67
C ILE A 273 -13.78 2.70 8.21
N LEU A 274 -12.65 3.13 7.65
CA LEU A 274 -12.12 2.61 6.39
C LEU A 274 -11.14 1.48 6.70
N ILE A 275 -11.31 0.33 6.06
CA ILE A 275 -10.39 -0.81 6.13
C ILE A 275 -9.89 -1.09 4.72
N VAL A 276 -8.57 -1.08 4.50
CA VAL A 276 -7.96 -1.40 3.21
C VAL A 276 -7.06 -2.63 3.32
N ALA A 277 -7.49 -3.72 2.67
CA ALA A 277 -6.88 -5.04 2.76
C ALA A 277 -6.92 -5.76 1.40
N ARG A 278 -6.76 -7.09 1.39
CA ARG A 278 -7.06 -7.94 0.22
C ARG A 278 -8.50 -8.48 0.32
N LYS A 279 -9.05 -8.91 -0.82
CA LYS A 279 -10.26 -9.74 -0.89
C LYS A 279 -9.95 -11.16 -0.43
#